data_AF-A0A4Q4MUP4-F1
#
_entry.id   AF-A0A4Q4MUP4-F1
#
_cell.length_a   1.000
_cell.length_b   1.000
_cell.length_c   1.000
_cell.angle_alpha   90.00
_cell.angle_beta   90.00
_cell.angle_gamma   90.00
#
_symmetry.space_group_name_H-M   'P 1'
#
loop_
_entity.id
_entity.type
_entity.pdbx_description
1 polymer ?
#
loop_
_entity_poly.entity_id
_entity_poly.type
_entity_poly.pdbx_seq_one_letter_code
_entity_poly.pdbx_strand_id
1 'polypeptide(L)'
;MSDRDPVLHGPYSPQYMMNPTANNFAPTRPQQNGTASQVSSPSSSYLEARVLNLEEGHASLLEDVNGLRELYHGLSFSVDKLNKGGWPVHVGPFQEVDAKTSHQDAIQLRAELESLKDEVHGSVDGSADVQKANGMASSKMKGSTPPHLRAASVTSGGTVKSSLPPHLRGKKAEPSNDGSTKEQIAARNPKNRVTSNVQTDIAVKQIPMPAPTPPVSPKTVVQDQAMSLERISLNRAWKPYHLTTLDAFSGPILPGNTIVTFHPDFLANILGGSSWSPGLRFVKGKGPCILKNRTYYQLDPQNEPYLPEAPGDHGAKLTAFFNKAPEEEFADLLDDDSNSYENVPMFVLVGKRYMYYGNYSQTRWSDKLDYDTMTARVPQHVKNYWAEELTSTTREEWVTEELKKHFFRKPEYEGRLSAGPDHETTIDSHAEMELTEKMTKDVRKYVEQLREWEREANMKTAMIKKQSILKAFDASDMDEEPALRLWWEYLECVDWRKDFYDLLVTLQGRNPGSYLQ
;
A
#
# COMPACT_ATOMS: atom_id res chain seq x y z
N MET A 1 -3.62 76.11 7.19
CA MET A 1 -4.87 76.90 7.08
C MET A 1 -5.71 76.25 6.00
N SER A 2 -6.92 75.84 6.40
CA SER A 2 -8.05 75.30 5.62
C SER A 2 -7.80 73.99 4.86
N ASP A 3 -8.27 72.85 5.38
CA ASP A 3 -9.66 72.35 5.37
C ASP A 3 -10.14 71.94 3.97
N ARG A 4 -10.11 70.62 3.71
CA ARG A 4 -11.29 69.81 3.32
C ARG A 4 -10.87 68.42 2.85
N ASP A 5 -11.44 67.42 3.50
CA ASP A 5 -11.75 66.07 3.02
C ASP A 5 -13.00 65.61 3.82
N PRO A 6 -13.79 64.58 3.43
CA PRO A 6 -13.76 63.81 2.18
C PRO A 6 -15.17 63.56 1.57
N VAL A 7 -15.23 63.13 0.30
CA VAL A 7 -16.42 62.44 -0.25
C VAL A 7 -15.99 61.03 -0.67
N LEU A 8 -16.54 60.05 0.03
CA LEU A 8 -16.46 58.62 -0.24
C LEU A 8 -17.39 58.24 -1.40
N HIS A 9 -16.83 57.64 -2.47
CA HIS A 9 -17.61 56.84 -3.41
C HIS A 9 -16.86 55.59 -3.85
N GLY A 10 -17.50 54.44 -3.61
CA GLY A 10 -17.29 53.14 -4.22
C GLY A 10 -18.18 52.11 -3.52
N PRO A 11 -18.45 50.91 -4.08
CA PRO A 11 -18.42 50.48 -5.49
C PRO A 11 -19.79 49.92 -5.96
N TYR A 12 -19.98 49.82 -7.28
CA TYR A 12 -21.10 49.07 -7.88
C TYR A 12 -20.80 47.56 -7.89
N SER A 13 -21.62 46.79 -7.18
CA SER A 13 -21.68 45.33 -7.27
C SER A 13 -22.86 44.91 -8.16
N PRO A 14 -22.67 44.02 -9.15
CA PRO A 14 -23.79 43.47 -9.92
C PRO A 14 -24.56 42.42 -9.10
N GLN A 15 -25.86 42.68 -8.90
CA GLN A 15 -26.81 41.72 -8.33
C GLN A 15 -27.06 40.56 -9.30
N TYR A 16 -26.65 39.36 -8.91
CA TYR A 16 -27.14 38.13 -9.52
C TYR A 16 -28.56 37.82 -9.01
N MET A 17 -29.55 37.85 -9.91
CA MET A 17 -30.90 37.33 -9.65
C MET A 17 -30.85 35.81 -9.51
N MET A 18 -31.01 35.32 -8.28
CA MET A 18 -31.35 33.92 -7.99
C MET A 18 -32.82 33.66 -8.32
N ASN A 19 -33.10 32.52 -8.95
CA ASN A 19 -34.41 32.05 -9.36
C ASN A 19 -35.26 31.63 -8.13
N PRO A 20 -36.47 32.17 -7.90
CA PRO A 20 -37.22 31.97 -6.65
C PRO A 20 -38.06 30.68 -6.57
N THR A 21 -37.81 29.65 -7.40
CA THR A 21 -38.66 28.42 -7.44
C THR A 21 -38.08 27.18 -6.75
N ALA A 22 -36.97 27.27 -6.01
CA ALA A 22 -36.31 26.09 -5.42
C ALA A 22 -36.70 25.75 -3.96
N ASN A 23 -37.85 26.19 -3.45
CA ASN A 23 -38.16 26.12 -2.02
C ASN A 23 -39.43 25.34 -1.62
N ASN A 24 -39.83 24.30 -2.36
CA ASN A 24 -40.90 23.40 -1.90
C ASN A 24 -40.66 21.95 -2.34
N PHE A 25 -39.82 21.23 -1.60
CA PHE A 25 -39.82 19.76 -1.58
C PHE A 25 -40.15 19.31 -0.15
N ALA A 26 -41.41 18.95 0.08
CA ALA A 26 -41.89 18.29 1.29
C ALA A 26 -42.35 16.87 0.90
N PRO A 27 -41.75 15.79 1.43
CA PRO A 27 -42.19 14.44 1.11
C PRO A 27 -43.45 14.11 1.92
N THR A 28 -44.60 14.22 1.28
CA THR A 28 -45.88 13.72 1.81
C THR A 28 -45.87 12.19 1.75
N ARG A 29 -45.73 11.53 2.91
CA ARG A 29 -46.05 10.11 3.07
C ARG A 29 -47.57 9.91 2.98
N PRO A 30 -48.08 9.00 2.14
CA PRO A 30 -49.41 8.43 2.35
C PRO A 30 -49.31 7.34 3.43
N GLN A 31 -49.97 7.56 4.56
CA GLN A 31 -50.36 6.47 5.46
C GLN A 31 -51.40 5.60 4.74
N GLN A 32 -51.00 4.40 4.30
CA GLN A 32 -51.94 3.33 4.02
C GLN A 32 -51.93 2.35 5.19
N ASN A 33 -53.04 2.33 5.92
CA ASN A 33 -53.40 1.24 6.82
C ASN A 33 -53.72 0.00 5.96
N GLY A 34 -52.79 -0.96 5.94
CA GLY A 34 -52.93 -2.24 5.25
C GLY A 34 -52.73 -3.39 6.23
N THR A 35 -53.79 -4.17 6.41
CA THR A 35 -53.95 -5.33 7.27
C THR A 35 -52.86 -6.38 7.07
N ALA A 36 -52.28 -6.87 8.17
CA ALA A 36 -51.24 -7.90 8.19
C ALA A 36 -51.78 -9.24 7.64
N SER A 37 -51.36 -9.61 6.43
CA SER A 37 -51.49 -10.96 5.90
C SER A 37 -50.17 -11.69 6.15
N GLN A 38 -50.16 -12.59 7.14
CA GLN A 38 -49.05 -13.53 7.35
C GLN A 38 -49.05 -14.54 6.19
N VAL A 39 -48.12 -14.38 5.26
CA VAL A 39 -47.76 -15.41 4.29
C VAL A 39 -46.57 -16.16 4.87
N SER A 40 -46.85 -17.26 5.56
CA SER A 40 -45.86 -18.28 5.91
C SER A 40 -45.43 -18.99 4.62
N SER A 41 -44.34 -18.53 4.03
CA SER A 41 -43.68 -19.24 2.94
C SER A 41 -43.11 -20.57 3.48
N PRO A 42 -43.37 -21.71 2.82
CA PRO A 42 -42.86 -23.00 3.29
C PRO A 42 -41.34 -23.01 3.24
N SER A 43 -40.71 -23.60 4.26
CA SER A 43 -39.26 -23.78 4.31
C SER A 43 -38.83 -24.56 3.07
N SER A 44 -38.01 -23.88 2.25
CA SER A 44 -37.46 -24.48 1.05
C SER A 44 -36.48 -25.57 1.49
N SER A 45 -36.87 -26.84 1.36
CA SER A 45 -36.05 -28.03 1.63
C SER A 45 -34.68 -27.99 0.92
N TYR A 46 -34.60 -27.21 -0.15
CA TYR A 46 -33.37 -26.91 -0.88
C TYR A 46 -32.37 -26.08 -0.06
N LEU A 47 -32.84 -25.16 0.79
CA LEU A 47 -31.97 -24.36 1.66
C LEU A 47 -31.39 -25.21 2.80
N GLU A 48 -32.18 -26.08 3.41
CA GLU A 48 -31.73 -26.98 4.48
C GLU A 48 -30.66 -27.96 3.98
N ALA A 49 -30.86 -28.57 2.80
CA ALA A 49 -29.86 -29.44 2.18
C ALA A 49 -28.56 -28.70 1.81
N ARG A 50 -28.67 -27.42 1.42
CA ARG A 50 -27.50 -26.59 1.09
C ARG A 50 -26.69 -26.22 2.34
N VAL A 51 -27.36 -25.97 3.47
CA VAL A 51 -26.70 -25.71 4.76
C VAL A 51 -25.95 -26.96 5.22
N LEU A 52 -26.59 -28.13 5.19
CA LEU A 52 -25.96 -29.40 5.59
C LEU A 52 -24.70 -29.73 4.75
N ASN A 53 -24.75 -29.55 3.43
CA ASN A 53 -23.59 -29.79 2.57
C ASN A 53 -22.45 -28.79 2.83
N LEU A 54 -22.77 -27.55 3.22
CA LEU A 54 -21.76 -26.56 3.58
C LEU A 54 -21.10 -26.87 4.92
N GLU A 55 -21.87 -27.38 5.88
CA GLU A 55 -21.35 -27.82 7.18
C GLU A 55 -20.42 -29.03 7.02
N GLU A 56 -20.79 -30.00 6.18
CA GLU A 56 -19.94 -31.17 5.88
C GLU A 56 -18.65 -30.78 5.14
N GLY A 57 -18.74 -29.90 4.14
CA GLY A 57 -17.56 -29.38 3.44
C GLY A 57 -16.62 -28.58 4.34
N HIS A 58 -17.17 -27.81 5.28
CA HIS A 58 -16.38 -27.08 6.26
C HIS A 58 -15.67 -28.02 7.25
N ALA A 59 -16.33 -29.10 7.67
CA ALA A 59 -15.72 -30.13 8.51
C ALA A 59 -14.55 -30.82 7.79
N SER A 60 -14.72 -31.20 6.52
CA SER A 60 -13.65 -31.81 5.71
C SER A 60 -12.46 -30.87 5.51
N LEU A 61 -12.71 -29.58 5.26
CA LEU A 61 -11.63 -28.61 5.08
C LEU A 61 -10.84 -28.37 6.38
N LEU A 62 -11.53 -28.36 7.53
CA LEU A 62 -10.86 -28.28 8.83
C LEU A 62 -9.98 -29.51 9.09
N GLU A 63 -10.41 -30.69 8.66
CA GLU A 63 -9.62 -31.93 8.75
C GLU A 63 -8.35 -31.83 7.91
N ASP A 64 -8.44 -31.36 6.67
CA ASP A 64 -7.27 -31.17 5.79
C ASP A 64 -6.29 -30.12 6.34
N VAL A 65 -6.80 -29.01 6.87
CA VAL A 65 -5.97 -27.96 7.51
C VAL A 65 -5.27 -28.51 8.74
N ASN A 66 -5.94 -29.35 9.53
CA ASN A 66 -5.34 -30.02 10.68
C ASN A 66 -4.27 -31.03 10.22
N GLY A 67 -4.54 -31.82 9.19
CA GLY A 67 -3.55 -32.75 8.61
C GLY A 67 -2.30 -32.03 8.09
N LEU A 68 -2.47 -30.89 7.41
CA LEU A 68 -1.35 -30.07 6.95
C LEU A 68 -0.55 -29.47 8.11
N ARG A 69 -1.24 -29.02 9.17
CA ARG A 69 -0.61 -28.52 10.39
C ARG A 69 0.21 -29.62 11.09
N GLU A 70 -0.31 -30.83 11.15
CA GLU A 70 0.42 -31.99 11.69
C GLU A 70 1.66 -32.33 10.86
N LEU A 71 1.55 -32.34 9.53
CA LEU A 71 2.68 -32.54 8.63
C LEU A 71 3.75 -31.46 8.79
N TYR A 72 3.33 -30.20 8.91
CA TYR A 72 4.23 -29.08 9.16
C TYR A 72 4.98 -29.22 10.49
N HIS A 73 4.27 -29.55 11.58
CA HIS A 73 4.91 -29.80 12.87
C HIS A 73 5.83 -31.02 12.84
N GLY A 74 5.46 -32.09 12.13
CA GLY A 74 6.29 -33.26 11.93
C GLY A 74 7.59 -32.94 11.17
N LEU A 75 7.51 -32.11 10.13
CA LEU A 75 8.66 -31.64 9.38
C LEU A 75 9.55 -30.71 10.23
N SER A 76 8.95 -29.73 10.91
CA SER A 76 9.68 -28.82 11.81
C SER A 76 10.39 -29.58 12.92
N PHE A 77 9.74 -30.57 13.53
CA PHE A 77 10.35 -31.44 14.53
C PHE A 77 11.49 -32.27 13.95
N SER A 78 11.33 -32.78 12.72
CA SER A 78 12.38 -33.53 12.02
C SER A 78 13.61 -32.68 11.72
N VAL A 79 13.39 -31.42 11.29
CA VAL A 79 14.46 -30.43 11.05
C VAL A 79 15.15 -30.04 12.35
N ASP A 80 14.41 -29.82 13.44
CA ASP A 80 15.00 -29.53 14.75
C ASP A 80 15.81 -30.71 15.30
N LYS A 81 15.34 -31.94 15.08
CA LYS A 81 16.07 -33.16 15.45
C LYS A 81 17.34 -33.32 14.61
N LEU A 82 17.30 -32.93 13.33
CA LEU A 82 18.49 -32.88 12.45
C LEU A 82 19.50 -31.85 12.95
N ASN A 83 19.04 -30.62 13.24
CA ASN A 83 19.88 -29.52 13.71
C ASN A 83 20.53 -29.79 15.06
N LYS A 84 19.86 -30.55 15.94
CA LYS A 84 20.39 -30.93 17.26
C LYS A 84 21.29 -32.17 17.23
N GLY A 85 21.63 -32.68 16.03
CA GLY A 85 22.45 -33.89 15.89
C GLY A 85 21.80 -35.16 16.44
N GLY A 86 20.47 -35.17 16.56
CA GLY A 86 19.68 -36.20 17.25
C GLY A 86 19.23 -37.37 16.37
N TRP A 87 19.76 -37.50 15.15
CA TRP A 87 19.65 -38.76 14.41
C TRP A 87 20.76 -39.69 14.89
N PRO A 88 20.44 -40.82 15.54
CA PRO A 88 21.40 -41.90 15.67
C PRO A 88 21.59 -42.46 14.26
N VAL A 89 22.46 -41.82 13.48
CA VAL A 89 23.05 -42.47 12.32
C VAL A 89 23.88 -43.58 12.92
N HIS A 90 23.29 -44.78 13.01
CA HIS A 90 24.08 -45.98 13.11
C HIS A 90 24.84 -46.06 11.78
N VAL A 91 25.98 -45.40 11.74
CA VAL A 91 27.02 -45.66 10.75
C VAL A 91 27.45 -47.10 11.04
N GLY A 92 26.72 -48.04 10.44
CA GLY A 92 27.31 -49.32 10.08
C GLY A 92 28.58 -49.05 9.27
N PRO A 93 29.52 -50.00 9.20
CA PRO A 93 30.81 -49.82 8.55
C PRO A 93 30.57 -49.17 7.20
N PHE A 94 31.15 -47.98 6.99
CA PHE A 94 30.96 -47.17 5.80
C PHE A 94 31.04 -48.06 4.56
N GLN A 95 29.88 -48.43 4.04
CA GLN A 95 29.82 -48.99 2.72
C GLN A 95 30.09 -47.79 1.83
N GLU A 96 31.28 -47.76 1.23
CA GLU A 96 31.64 -46.79 0.19
C GLU A 96 30.49 -46.75 -0.79
N VAL A 97 29.63 -45.75 -0.66
CA VAL A 97 28.56 -45.52 -1.61
C VAL A 97 29.28 -45.04 -2.85
N ASP A 98 29.43 -45.93 -3.81
CA ASP A 98 30.07 -45.64 -5.09
C ASP A 98 29.38 -44.41 -5.68
N ALA A 99 30.14 -43.32 -5.80
CA ALA A 99 29.66 -42.05 -6.30
C ALA A 99 29.04 -42.20 -7.70
N LYS A 100 29.41 -43.24 -8.46
CA LYS A 100 28.78 -43.57 -9.73
C LYS A 100 27.34 -44.04 -9.58
N THR A 101 27.05 -44.88 -8.59
CA THR A 101 25.70 -45.39 -8.34
C THR A 101 24.79 -44.25 -7.89
N SER A 102 25.25 -43.41 -6.95
CA SER A 102 24.49 -42.24 -6.51
C SER A 102 24.25 -41.24 -7.66
N HIS A 103 25.20 -41.07 -8.57
CA HIS A 103 25.02 -40.26 -9.76
C HIS A 103 24.01 -40.86 -10.75
N GLN A 104 24.02 -42.19 -10.94
CA GLN A 104 23.04 -42.88 -11.77
C GLN A 104 21.63 -42.77 -11.18
N ASP A 105 21.47 -42.92 -9.87
CA ASP A 105 20.17 -42.76 -9.19
C ASP A 105 19.62 -41.34 -9.36
N ALA A 106 20.49 -40.33 -9.27
CA ALA A 106 20.10 -38.94 -9.50
C ALA A 106 19.69 -38.66 -10.96
N ILE A 107 20.34 -39.31 -11.94
CA ILE A 107 19.96 -39.22 -13.36
C ILE A 107 18.60 -39.90 -13.58
N GLN A 108 18.37 -41.07 -12.97
CA GLN A 108 17.12 -41.80 -13.10
C GLN A 108 15.94 -41.02 -12.50
N LEU A 109 16.11 -40.45 -11.30
CA LEU A 109 15.09 -39.61 -10.67
C LEU A 109 14.74 -38.39 -11.53
N ARG A 110 15.74 -37.78 -12.17
CA ARG A 110 15.53 -36.65 -13.09
C ARG A 110 14.73 -37.07 -14.34
N ALA A 111 14.99 -38.25 -14.87
CA ALA A 111 14.25 -38.78 -16.02
C ALA A 111 12.78 -39.08 -15.67
N GLU A 112 12.52 -39.64 -14.49
CA GLU A 112 11.16 -39.89 -14.00
C GLU A 112 10.37 -38.59 -13.79
N LEU A 113 11.02 -37.54 -13.27
CA LEU A 113 10.40 -36.22 -13.11
C LEU A 113 10.01 -35.56 -14.43
N GLU A 114 10.85 -35.66 -15.47
CA GLU A 114 10.50 -35.15 -16.81
C GLU A 114 9.40 -35.99 -17.47
N SER A 115 9.41 -37.31 -17.31
CA SER A 115 8.31 -38.17 -17.78
C SER A 115 6.97 -37.81 -17.14
N LEU A 116 6.96 -37.55 -15.82
CA LEU A 116 5.75 -37.17 -15.10
C LEU A 116 5.25 -35.78 -15.55
N LYS A 117 6.18 -34.86 -15.82
CA LYS A 117 5.85 -33.54 -16.35
C LYS A 117 5.20 -33.64 -17.74
N ASP A 118 5.74 -34.49 -18.61
CA ASP A 118 5.17 -34.71 -19.95
C ASP A 118 3.80 -35.41 -19.88
N GLU A 119 3.59 -36.33 -18.94
CA GLU A 119 2.29 -36.96 -18.70
C GLU A 119 1.22 -35.96 -18.26
N VAL A 120 1.59 -35.02 -17.37
CA VAL A 120 0.71 -33.94 -16.91
C VAL A 120 0.36 -32.97 -18.04
N HIS A 121 1.28 -32.75 -18.99
CA HIS A 121 1.06 -31.83 -20.12
C HIS A 121 0.43 -32.51 -21.35
N GLY A 122 0.52 -33.84 -21.47
CA GLY A 122 0.03 -34.61 -22.62
C GLY A 122 -1.44 -35.03 -22.57
N SER A 123 -2.13 -34.89 -21.44
CA SER A 123 -3.48 -35.44 -21.23
C SER A 123 -4.64 -34.51 -21.66
N VAL A 124 -4.43 -33.52 -22.53
CA VAL A 124 -5.52 -32.67 -23.07
C VAL A 124 -5.37 -32.49 -24.58
N ASP A 125 -5.36 -33.58 -25.34
CA ASP A 125 -5.73 -33.57 -26.76
C ASP A 125 -6.67 -34.75 -27.04
N GLY A 126 -7.97 -34.47 -26.93
CA GLY A 126 -9.03 -35.44 -27.20
C GLY A 126 -9.17 -35.72 -28.69
N SER A 127 -8.60 -36.83 -29.15
CA SER A 127 -8.94 -37.46 -30.43
C SER A 127 -10.26 -38.22 -30.28
N ALA A 128 -11.38 -37.53 -30.51
CA ALA A 128 -12.69 -38.14 -30.69
C ALA A 128 -13.10 -38.09 -32.17
N ASP A 129 -12.44 -38.91 -32.99
CA ASP A 129 -13.08 -39.42 -34.20
C ASP A 129 -12.50 -40.80 -34.54
N VAL A 130 -13.29 -41.65 -35.20
CA VAL A 130 -12.96 -43.03 -35.64
C VAL A 130 -13.24 -44.16 -34.63
N GLN A 131 -14.49 -44.59 -34.52
CA GLN A 131 -14.93 -45.92 -35.01
C GLN A 131 -16.38 -46.25 -34.66
N LYS A 132 -17.19 -46.29 -35.72
CA LYS A 132 -18.55 -46.81 -35.76
C LYS A 132 -18.51 -48.05 -36.68
N ALA A 133 -18.34 -49.24 -36.12
CA ALA A 133 -18.82 -50.51 -36.69
C ALA A 133 -18.27 -51.69 -35.87
N ASN A 134 -19.07 -52.19 -34.91
CA ASN A 134 -19.50 -53.59 -34.85
C ASN A 134 -20.17 -53.84 -33.50
N GLY A 135 -21.44 -54.25 -33.58
CA GLY A 135 -22.22 -54.60 -32.40
C GLY A 135 -21.72 -55.89 -31.79
N MET A 136 -21.41 -55.86 -30.50
CA MET A 136 -21.49 -57.05 -29.66
C MET A 136 -21.75 -56.62 -28.21
N ALA A 137 -22.74 -57.27 -27.60
CA ALA A 137 -23.23 -56.98 -26.26
C ALA A 137 -22.22 -57.38 -25.18
N SER A 138 -22.10 -56.59 -24.11
CA SER A 138 -22.12 -57.08 -22.71
C SER A 138 -21.95 -55.99 -21.63
N SER A 139 -22.62 -56.29 -20.52
CA SER A 139 -22.47 -55.86 -19.11
C SER A 139 -22.27 -54.40 -18.71
N LYS A 140 -23.31 -53.91 -18.00
CA LYS A 140 -23.30 -52.91 -16.93
C LYS A 140 -22.07 -52.99 -16.02
N MET A 141 -21.37 -51.86 -15.84
CA MET A 141 -20.79 -51.46 -14.57
C MET A 141 -21.08 -49.98 -14.31
N LYS A 142 -21.41 -49.68 -13.04
CA LYS A 142 -21.72 -48.36 -12.50
C LYS A 142 -20.42 -47.58 -12.24
N GLY A 143 -20.41 -46.31 -12.62
CA GLY A 143 -19.57 -45.23 -12.09
C GLY A 143 -20.18 -43.94 -12.64
N SER A 144 -20.95 -43.16 -11.89
CA SER A 144 -20.56 -42.32 -10.75
C SER A 144 -19.43 -41.37 -11.10
N THR A 145 -19.78 -40.32 -11.84
CA THR A 145 -18.99 -39.09 -11.97
C THR A 145 -19.82 -37.91 -11.48
N PRO A 146 -19.27 -37.02 -10.64
CA PRO A 146 -20.06 -36.11 -9.82
C PRO A 146 -20.34 -34.76 -10.53
N PRO A 147 -21.46 -34.10 -10.20
CA PRO A 147 -21.89 -32.86 -10.83
C PRO A 147 -21.40 -31.64 -10.03
N HIS A 148 -20.33 -30.98 -10.46
CA HIS A 148 -19.98 -29.67 -9.87
C HIS A 148 -19.40 -28.69 -10.89
N LEU A 149 -20.08 -28.54 -12.04
CA LEU A 149 -20.03 -27.30 -12.81
C LEU A 149 -21.28 -26.50 -12.49
N ARG A 150 -21.24 -25.65 -11.45
CA ARG A 150 -21.93 -24.34 -11.42
C ARG A 150 -21.59 -23.55 -10.16
N ALA A 151 -21.63 -22.23 -10.34
CA ALA A 151 -20.87 -21.24 -9.60
C ALA A 151 -21.56 -20.65 -8.35
N ALA A 152 -20.72 -20.00 -7.53
CA ALA A 152 -20.91 -18.71 -6.84
C ALA A 152 -21.79 -18.58 -5.55
N SER A 153 -21.09 -18.39 -4.41
CA SER A 153 -21.02 -17.19 -3.52
C SER A 153 -22.17 -16.67 -2.59
N VAL A 154 -21.78 -16.36 -1.31
CA VAL A 154 -22.10 -15.17 -0.42
C VAL A 154 -23.44 -15.17 0.40
N THR A 155 -23.61 -14.78 1.71
CA THR A 155 -22.85 -14.17 2.86
C THR A 155 -23.62 -14.30 4.21
N SER A 156 -22.94 -14.17 5.38
CA SER A 156 -23.35 -13.52 6.68
C SER A 156 -22.77 -14.28 7.90
N GLY A 157 -22.17 -13.73 8.97
CA GLY A 157 -21.89 -12.37 9.44
C GLY A 157 -21.24 -12.36 10.85
N GLY A 158 -20.72 -11.21 11.29
CA GLY A 158 -20.68 -10.81 12.71
C GLY A 158 -19.41 -11.02 13.55
N THR A 159 -18.50 -10.03 13.58
CA THR A 159 -17.87 -9.51 14.81
C THR A 159 -17.12 -8.21 14.49
N VAL A 160 -17.25 -7.19 15.34
CA VAL A 160 -16.65 -5.87 15.15
C VAL A 160 -15.13 -5.99 15.35
N LYS A 161 -14.41 -6.25 14.27
CA LYS A 161 -12.95 -6.15 14.20
C LYS A 161 -12.58 -4.71 13.84
N SER A 162 -11.60 -4.15 14.54
CA SER A 162 -10.88 -2.95 14.11
C SER A 162 -10.31 -3.23 12.72
N SER A 163 -10.98 -2.74 11.68
CA SER A 163 -10.67 -3.08 10.30
C SER A 163 -9.48 -2.28 9.80
N LEU A 164 -8.54 -2.95 9.13
CA LEU A 164 -7.50 -2.30 8.34
C LEU A 164 -8.11 -1.21 7.44
N PRO A 165 -7.53 0.00 7.39
CA PRO A 165 -7.91 1.04 6.44
C PRO A 165 -7.87 0.50 5.01
N PRO A 166 -8.88 0.70 4.14
CA PRO A 166 -8.95 0.08 2.81
C PRO A 166 -7.88 0.46 1.82
N HIS A 167 -7.11 1.53 2.05
CA HIS A 167 -5.91 1.80 1.27
C HIS A 167 -4.76 0.82 1.60
N LEU A 168 -4.86 0.13 2.74
CA LEU A 168 -3.98 -0.95 3.20
C LEU A 168 -4.63 -2.34 3.09
N ARG A 169 -5.80 -2.43 2.46
CA ARG A 169 -6.46 -3.71 2.17
C ARG A 169 -6.19 -4.04 0.71
N GLY A 170 -5.43 -5.10 0.44
CA GLY A 170 -5.08 -5.56 -0.90
C GLY A 170 -6.27 -5.51 -1.87
N LYS A 171 -6.07 -4.85 -3.02
CA LYS A 171 -7.10 -4.69 -4.07
C LYS A 171 -7.55 -6.06 -4.59
N LYS A 172 -8.78 -6.45 -4.29
CA LYS A 172 -9.57 -7.35 -5.16
C LYS A 172 -10.44 -6.44 -6.03
N ALA A 173 -10.02 -6.23 -7.28
CA ALA A 173 -10.71 -5.35 -8.22
C ALA A 173 -12.03 -6.00 -8.67
N GLU A 174 -13.16 -5.35 -8.39
CA GLU A 174 -14.41 -5.54 -9.13
C GLU A 174 -14.59 -4.35 -10.09
N PRO A 175 -14.91 -4.58 -11.38
CA PRO A 175 -15.12 -3.52 -12.34
C PRO A 175 -16.54 -2.98 -12.21
N SER A 176 -16.68 -1.68 -11.90
CA SER A 176 -17.91 -0.94 -12.14
C SER A 176 -17.83 -0.30 -13.52
N ASN A 177 -18.88 -0.54 -14.29
CA ASN A 177 -19.06 -0.17 -15.68
C ASN A 177 -20.06 0.99 -15.70
N ASP A 178 -19.68 2.17 -16.18
CA ASP A 178 -20.64 3.10 -16.78
C ASP A 178 -20.00 4.25 -17.58
N GLY A 179 -20.59 4.51 -18.74
CA GLY A 179 -20.82 5.88 -19.20
C GLY A 179 -19.86 6.51 -20.22
N SER A 180 -19.65 5.90 -21.39
CA SER A 180 -19.00 6.54 -22.54
C SER A 180 -19.75 7.81 -22.99
N THR A 181 -19.05 8.95 -23.04
CA THR A 181 -19.43 10.10 -23.87
C THR A 181 -18.33 10.34 -24.91
N LYS A 182 -18.73 10.35 -26.19
CA LYS A 182 -17.88 10.50 -27.36
C LYS A 182 -17.29 11.91 -27.44
N GLU A 183 -15.97 12.03 -27.58
CA GLU A 183 -15.35 13.23 -28.16
C GLU A 183 -14.39 12.88 -29.30
N GLN A 184 -14.46 13.73 -30.32
CA GLN A 184 -13.91 13.57 -31.65
C GLN A 184 -12.40 13.89 -31.67
N ILE A 185 -11.61 12.96 -32.21
CA ILE A 185 -10.20 13.19 -32.54
C ILE A 185 -10.13 14.06 -33.79
N ALA A 186 -9.70 15.31 -33.62
CA ALA A 186 -9.19 16.14 -34.71
C ALA A 186 -7.65 16.09 -34.70
N ALA A 187 -7.08 15.37 -35.66
CA ALA A 187 -5.65 15.32 -35.89
C ALA A 187 -5.10 16.68 -36.31
N ARG A 188 -4.08 17.19 -35.61
CA ARG A 188 -3.24 18.28 -36.14
C ARG A 188 -1.78 18.12 -35.71
N ASN A 189 -0.97 17.63 -36.64
CA ASN A 189 0.47 17.89 -36.71
C ASN A 189 0.72 19.41 -36.69
N PRO A 190 1.83 19.88 -36.10
CA PRO A 190 2.94 20.23 -36.96
C PRO A 190 4.36 19.95 -36.41
N LYS A 191 5.19 19.54 -37.37
CA LYS A 191 6.65 19.64 -37.39
C LYS A 191 7.13 21.06 -37.00
N ASN A 192 8.17 21.16 -36.20
CA ASN A 192 9.19 22.23 -36.23
C ASN A 192 10.45 21.68 -35.53
N ARG A 193 11.42 21.14 -36.27
CA ARG A 193 12.53 21.84 -36.96
C ARG A 193 13.44 22.60 -35.99
N VAL A 194 14.46 21.87 -35.56
CA VAL A 194 15.76 22.30 -35.04
C VAL A 194 16.35 23.43 -35.90
N THR A 195 16.76 24.53 -35.27
CA THR A 195 17.81 25.41 -35.79
C THR A 195 18.75 25.79 -34.64
N SER A 196 20.02 25.52 -34.88
CA SER A 196 21.17 25.88 -34.06
C SER A 196 21.64 27.29 -34.38
N ASN A 197 22.56 27.76 -33.53
CA ASN A 197 23.46 28.93 -33.66
C ASN A 197 22.92 30.25 -33.09
N VAL A 198 23.44 30.63 -31.91
CA VAL A 198 24.18 31.90 -31.76
C VAL A 198 25.30 31.69 -30.75
N GLN A 199 26.52 31.91 -31.23
CA GLN A 199 27.76 32.10 -30.49
C GLN A 199 28.01 33.61 -30.46
N THR A 200 28.32 34.17 -29.29
CA THR A 200 29.12 35.40 -29.18
C THR A 200 29.86 35.40 -27.85
N ASP A 201 31.18 35.39 -27.97
CA ASP A 201 32.15 35.92 -27.00
C ASP A 201 31.79 37.34 -26.57
N ILE A 202 32.22 37.76 -25.37
CA ILE A 202 33.12 38.93 -25.15
C ILE A 202 33.29 39.25 -23.65
N ALA A 203 34.57 39.43 -23.31
CA ALA A 203 35.19 40.27 -22.28
C ALA A 203 35.00 39.96 -20.78
N VAL A 204 36.01 39.25 -20.29
CA VAL A 204 36.62 39.41 -18.96
C VAL A 204 37.07 40.86 -18.73
N LYS A 205 36.69 41.45 -17.60
CA LYS A 205 37.33 42.67 -17.06
C LYS A 205 37.74 42.41 -15.61
N GLN A 206 39.03 42.19 -15.40
CA GLN A 206 39.67 42.09 -14.08
C GLN A 206 39.68 43.47 -13.41
N ILE A 207 39.37 43.51 -12.12
CA ILE A 207 39.61 44.65 -11.23
C ILE A 207 40.42 44.16 -10.01
N PRO A 208 41.41 44.91 -9.50
CA PRO A 208 42.40 44.41 -8.55
C PRO A 208 41.89 44.30 -7.11
N MET A 209 42.33 43.25 -6.42
CA MET A 209 42.24 43.08 -4.97
C MET A 209 43.09 44.11 -4.20
N PRO A 210 42.61 44.59 -3.05
CA PRO A 210 43.45 45.01 -1.93
C PRO A 210 43.66 43.85 -0.94
N ALA A 211 44.89 43.69 -0.46
CA ALA A 211 45.31 42.74 0.56
C ALA A 211 44.88 43.17 1.99
N PRO A 212 44.94 42.27 3.00
CA PRO A 212 44.07 42.28 4.17
C PRO A 212 44.68 42.99 5.39
N THR A 213 43.82 43.53 6.25
CA THR A 213 44.16 43.95 7.62
C THR A 213 43.37 43.12 8.64
N PRO A 214 43.96 42.73 9.78
CA PRO A 214 43.41 41.70 10.66
C PRO A 214 42.42 42.30 11.69
N PRO A 215 41.28 41.65 11.97
CA PRO A 215 40.49 42.01 13.13
C PRO A 215 40.87 41.16 14.35
N VAL A 216 41.09 41.93 15.42
CA VAL A 216 41.28 41.61 16.83
C VAL A 216 40.44 40.44 17.34
N SER A 217 41.09 39.53 18.08
CA SER A 217 40.45 38.44 18.84
C SER A 217 39.52 38.97 19.95
N PRO A 218 38.29 38.47 20.07
CA PRO A 218 37.53 38.59 21.30
C PRO A 218 37.54 37.28 22.11
N LYS A 219 37.58 37.49 23.42
CA LYS A 219 37.66 36.51 24.50
C LYS A 219 36.50 35.52 24.50
N THR A 220 36.83 34.28 24.82
CA THR A 220 35.94 33.20 25.23
C THR A 220 34.95 33.65 26.29
N VAL A 221 33.68 33.75 25.91
CA VAL A 221 32.54 33.67 26.81
C VAL A 221 31.68 32.54 26.26
N VAL A 222 31.61 31.45 27.02
CA VAL A 222 30.68 30.35 26.80
C VAL A 222 29.28 30.91 27.06
N GLN A 223 28.65 31.40 26.00
CA GLN A 223 27.25 31.76 26.02
C GLN A 223 26.52 30.59 25.39
N ASP A 224 25.77 29.86 26.22
CA ASP A 224 24.74 28.92 25.81
C ASP A 224 23.94 29.55 24.68
N GLN A 225 24.25 29.16 23.44
CA GLN A 225 23.30 29.25 22.34
C GLN A 225 22.22 28.23 22.66
N ALA A 226 21.32 28.63 23.56
CA ALA A 226 19.96 28.14 23.57
C ALA A 226 19.53 28.08 22.11
N MET A 227 19.31 26.85 21.63
CA MET A 227 18.83 26.52 20.30
C MET A 227 17.41 27.07 20.12
N SER A 228 17.25 28.40 20.12
CA SER A 228 16.15 29.04 19.43
C SER A 228 16.48 28.99 17.94
N LEU A 229 16.28 27.80 17.37
CA LEU A 229 15.54 27.76 16.12
C LEU A 229 14.32 28.64 16.39
N GLU A 230 14.35 29.87 15.89
CA GLU A 230 13.13 30.51 15.44
C GLU A 230 12.35 29.41 14.74
N ARG A 231 11.31 28.94 15.45
CA ARG A 231 10.28 28.06 14.94
C ARG A 231 9.93 28.65 13.58
N ILE A 232 10.40 28.02 12.51
CA ILE A 232 10.05 28.42 11.15
C ILE A 232 8.54 28.48 11.16
N SER A 233 8.05 29.72 11.03
CA SER A 233 6.73 30.17 11.43
C SER A 233 5.72 29.74 10.37
N LEU A 234 5.55 28.42 10.23
CA LEU A 234 4.26 27.87 9.84
C LEU A 234 3.32 28.19 10.98
N ASN A 235 2.10 28.62 10.66
CA ASN A 235 0.99 28.69 11.61
C ASN A 235 0.82 27.31 12.28
N ARG A 236 1.60 27.04 13.33
CA ARG A 236 1.61 25.77 14.10
C ARG A 236 0.23 25.48 14.72
N ALA A 237 -0.64 26.48 14.76
CA ALA A 237 -2.02 26.35 15.20
C ALA A 237 -2.89 25.48 14.25
N TRP A 238 -2.53 25.34 12.97
CA TRP A 238 -3.39 24.58 12.05
C TRP A 238 -3.11 23.08 12.12
N LYS A 239 -4.14 22.31 12.43
CA LYS A 239 -4.17 20.84 12.37
C LYS A 239 -5.35 20.40 11.49
N PRO A 240 -5.27 19.24 10.82
CA PRO A 240 -6.42 18.61 10.20
C PRO A 240 -7.61 18.54 11.17
N TYR A 241 -8.82 18.83 10.68
CA TYR A 241 -10.02 18.96 11.51
C TYR A 241 -10.23 17.74 12.42
N HIS A 242 -9.98 16.53 11.90
CA HIS A 242 -10.12 15.31 12.69
C HIS A 242 -9.29 15.33 13.99
N LEU A 243 -8.05 15.80 13.93
CA LEU A 243 -7.19 15.86 15.12
C LEU A 243 -7.72 16.83 16.18
N THR A 244 -8.51 17.84 15.77
CA THR A 244 -9.14 18.79 16.68
C THR A 244 -10.36 18.21 17.41
N THR A 245 -10.88 17.08 16.92
CA THR A 245 -12.03 16.39 17.50
C THR A 245 -11.66 15.25 18.43
N LEU A 246 -10.37 14.89 18.50
CA LEU A 246 -9.87 13.83 19.38
C LEU A 246 -9.69 14.36 20.80
N ASP A 247 -10.05 13.54 21.77
CA ASP A 247 -9.84 13.84 23.18
C ASP A 247 -8.36 13.84 23.50
N ALA A 248 -7.88 14.87 24.20
CA ALA A 248 -6.48 14.91 24.64
C ALA A 248 -6.13 13.68 25.48
N PHE A 249 -4.96 13.10 25.21
CA PHE A 249 -4.46 11.97 25.98
C PHE A 249 -4.31 12.35 27.47
N SER A 250 -4.90 11.54 28.35
CA SER A 250 -4.97 11.79 29.80
C SER A 250 -4.10 10.85 30.63
N GLY A 251 -3.34 9.96 30.00
CA GLY A 251 -2.45 9.02 30.69
C GLY A 251 -1.21 9.68 31.28
N PRO A 252 -0.48 8.97 32.17
CA PRO A 252 0.70 9.49 32.82
C PRO A 252 1.88 9.65 31.83
N ILE A 253 2.40 10.87 31.71
CA ILE A 253 3.60 11.19 30.91
C ILE A 253 4.67 11.75 31.83
N LEU A 254 5.93 11.36 31.62
CA LEU A 254 7.05 11.93 32.36
C LEU A 254 7.21 13.43 32.08
N PRO A 255 7.57 14.27 33.07
CA PRO A 255 7.84 15.68 32.84
C PRO A 255 8.94 15.88 31.78
N GLY A 256 8.72 16.76 30.81
CA GLY A 256 9.59 16.93 29.62
C GLY A 256 11.08 17.12 29.91
N ASN A 257 11.42 17.71 31.06
CA ASN A 257 12.80 17.99 31.48
C ASN A 257 13.58 16.71 31.86
N THR A 258 12.91 15.56 31.95
CA THR A 258 13.46 14.28 32.41
C THR A 258 13.53 13.23 31.29
N ILE A 259 13.11 13.57 30.08
CA ILE A 259 13.05 12.61 28.97
C ILE A 259 14.43 12.51 28.31
N VAL A 260 14.96 11.29 28.31
CA VAL A 260 16.23 10.92 27.67
C VAL A 260 16.02 10.80 26.16
N THR A 261 16.99 11.29 25.40
CA THR A 261 17.04 11.13 23.94
C THR A 261 17.97 9.99 23.52
N PHE A 262 17.64 9.37 22.40
CA PHE A 262 18.26 8.17 21.87
C PHE A 262 19.05 8.49 20.59
N HIS A 263 20.26 7.94 20.47
CA HIS A 263 21.04 8.07 19.24
C HIS A 263 20.36 7.26 18.10
N PRO A 264 20.38 7.72 16.83
CA PRO A 264 19.86 6.95 15.71
C PRO A 264 20.39 5.51 15.65
N ASP A 265 21.71 5.34 15.81
CA ASP A 265 22.35 4.02 15.82
C ASP A 265 21.91 3.14 16.99
N PHE A 266 21.60 3.74 18.15
CA PHE A 266 21.08 2.98 19.28
C PHE A 266 19.72 2.38 18.92
N LEU A 267 18.82 3.16 18.33
CA LEU A 267 17.51 2.66 17.88
C LEU A 267 17.69 1.58 16.80
N ALA A 268 18.58 1.80 15.83
CA ALA A 268 18.86 0.83 14.79
C ALA A 268 19.44 -0.49 15.36
N ASN A 269 20.32 -0.43 16.36
CA ASN A 269 20.95 -1.61 16.95
C ASN A 269 20.02 -2.37 17.91
N ILE A 270 19.16 -1.67 18.65
CA ILE A 270 18.29 -2.28 19.67
C ILE A 270 16.94 -2.71 19.10
N LEU A 271 16.30 -1.86 18.29
CA LEU A 271 15.00 -2.15 17.69
C LEU A 271 15.13 -2.84 16.33
N GLY A 272 16.21 -2.56 15.60
CA GLY A 272 16.42 -3.12 14.27
C GLY A 272 15.46 -2.55 13.23
N GLY A 273 15.13 -3.39 12.25
CA GLY A 273 14.15 -3.10 11.21
C GLY A 273 14.67 -2.24 10.07
N SER A 274 14.04 -2.38 8.91
CA SER A 274 14.28 -1.56 7.72
C SER A 274 13.16 -0.53 7.56
N SER A 275 13.38 0.47 6.71
CA SER A 275 12.28 1.29 6.19
C SER A 275 11.23 0.37 5.56
N TRP A 276 9.95 0.62 5.85
CA TRP A 276 8.82 -0.09 5.26
C TRP A 276 7.95 0.85 4.45
N SER A 277 7.65 2.00 5.05
CA SER A 277 7.03 3.14 4.42
C SER A 277 7.65 4.41 5.03
N PRO A 278 7.42 5.60 4.45
CA PRO A 278 8.02 6.83 4.94
C PRO A 278 7.82 7.03 6.45
N GLY A 279 8.93 7.03 7.19
CA GLY A 279 8.96 7.18 8.64
C GLY A 279 8.55 5.94 9.45
N LEU A 280 8.01 4.87 8.84
CA LEU A 280 7.66 3.62 9.50
C LEU A 280 8.74 2.56 9.26
N ARG A 281 9.19 1.91 10.33
CA ARG A 281 10.17 0.84 10.27
C ARG A 281 9.54 -0.48 10.65
N PHE A 282 9.96 -1.56 9.97
CA PHE A 282 9.47 -2.91 10.21
C PHE A 282 10.60 -3.92 10.42
N VAL A 283 10.44 -4.81 11.41
CA VAL A 283 11.42 -5.84 11.79
C VAL A 283 11.03 -7.20 11.19
N LYS A 284 11.60 -7.51 10.02
CA LYS A 284 11.33 -8.71 9.21
C LYS A 284 11.83 -10.05 9.80
N GLY A 285 12.63 -10.05 10.87
CA GLY A 285 13.28 -11.25 11.38
C GLY A 285 12.39 -12.09 12.30
N LYS A 286 12.38 -13.43 12.14
CA LYS A 286 11.65 -14.40 13.00
C LYS A 286 12.12 -14.45 14.47
N GLY A 287 13.20 -13.75 14.81
CA GLY A 287 13.75 -13.71 16.15
C GLY A 287 12.84 -12.99 17.16
N PRO A 288 13.19 -13.07 18.47
CA PRO A 288 12.51 -12.31 19.51
C PRO A 288 12.58 -10.82 19.19
N CYS A 289 11.45 -10.13 19.31
CA CYS A 289 11.33 -8.69 19.07
C CYS A 289 10.74 -8.01 20.30
N ILE A 290 11.32 -6.89 20.72
CA ILE A 290 10.82 -6.08 21.84
C ILE A 290 9.51 -5.37 21.44
N LEU A 291 9.33 -5.11 20.14
CA LEU A 291 8.16 -4.44 19.58
C LEU A 291 7.06 -5.45 19.32
N LYS A 292 5.91 -5.30 20.00
CA LYS A 292 4.76 -6.19 19.84
C LYS A 292 4.35 -6.37 18.37
N ASN A 293 4.19 -5.26 17.65
CA ASN A 293 3.75 -5.26 16.26
C ASN A 293 4.92 -5.19 15.27
N ARG A 294 6.15 -5.41 15.75
CA ARG A 294 7.39 -5.36 14.95
C ARG A 294 7.60 -4.05 14.17
N THR A 295 6.84 -3.01 14.50
CA THR A 295 6.88 -1.69 13.89
C THR A 295 7.21 -0.60 14.89
N TYR A 296 7.82 0.47 14.40
CA TYR A 296 7.99 1.72 15.13
C TYR A 296 8.17 2.89 14.14
N TYR A 297 7.80 4.10 14.58
CA TYR A 297 7.99 5.31 13.79
C TYR A 297 9.31 6.01 14.15
N GLN A 298 10.05 6.45 13.13
CA GLN A 298 11.18 7.38 13.24
C GLN A 298 10.90 8.59 12.34
N LEU A 299 10.55 9.72 12.94
CA LEU A 299 10.02 10.88 12.22
C LEU A 299 10.92 12.09 12.41
N ASP A 300 11.06 12.88 11.34
CA ASP A 300 11.81 14.14 11.32
C ASP A 300 10.84 15.32 11.19
N PRO A 301 10.75 16.22 12.19
CA PRO A 301 9.91 17.40 12.12
C PRO A 301 10.22 18.36 10.97
N GLN A 302 11.42 18.28 10.36
CA GLN A 302 11.75 19.11 9.19
C GLN A 302 10.97 18.69 7.94
N ASN A 303 10.64 17.39 7.83
CA ASN A 303 9.93 16.84 6.69
C ASN A 303 8.43 16.64 7.00
N GLU A 304 8.11 16.52 8.29
CA GLU A 304 6.76 16.29 8.79
C GLU A 304 6.32 17.44 9.71
N PRO A 305 5.76 18.54 9.16
CA PRO A 305 5.48 19.75 9.94
C PRO A 305 4.25 19.63 10.86
N TYR A 306 3.48 18.54 10.77
CA TYR A 306 2.23 18.31 11.51
C TYR A 306 2.34 17.22 12.58
N LEU A 307 3.57 16.81 12.93
CA LEU A 307 3.81 15.90 14.04
C LEU A 307 3.28 16.47 15.36
N PRO A 308 3.03 15.60 16.36
CA PRO A 308 2.70 16.03 17.71
C PRO A 308 3.71 17.06 18.26
N GLU A 309 3.21 18.11 18.92
CA GLU A 309 4.09 19.16 19.45
C GLU A 309 4.85 18.72 20.69
N ALA A 310 4.22 17.89 21.51
CA ALA A 310 4.81 17.26 22.69
C ALA A 310 4.39 15.78 22.79
N PRO A 311 5.09 14.97 23.61
CA PRO A 311 4.62 13.62 23.95
C PRO A 311 3.19 13.66 24.48
N GLY A 312 2.34 12.73 24.03
CA GLY A 312 0.90 12.71 24.36
C GLY A 312 0.00 13.44 23.37
N ASP A 313 0.52 14.41 22.63
CA ASP A 313 -0.29 15.13 21.64
C ASP A 313 -0.61 14.26 20.43
N HIS A 314 -1.71 14.58 19.75
CA HIS A 314 -2.04 14.03 18.44
C HIS A 314 -1.40 14.84 17.32
N GLY A 315 -1.16 14.17 16.20
CA GLY A 315 -0.53 14.74 15.02
C GLY A 315 -0.89 13.99 13.75
N ALA A 316 -0.24 14.36 12.66
CA ALA A 316 -0.30 13.65 11.41
C ALA A 316 1.04 13.74 10.70
N LYS A 317 1.32 12.76 9.83
CA LYS A 317 2.37 12.88 8.83
C LYS A 317 1.77 12.92 7.44
N LEU A 318 2.55 13.41 6.49
CA LEU A 318 2.21 13.42 5.08
C LEU A 318 2.84 12.22 4.40
N THR A 319 2.16 11.62 3.43
CA THR A 319 2.79 10.62 2.56
C THR A 319 2.26 10.72 1.14
N ALA A 320 3.10 10.45 0.14
CA ALA A 320 2.67 10.42 -1.25
C ALA A 320 1.88 9.14 -1.58
N PHE A 321 2.35 8.00 -1.05
CA PHE A 321 1.79 6.68 -1.32
C PHE A 321 1.81 5.82 -0.06
N PHE A 322 0.94 4.82 -0.02
CA PHE A 322 0.94 3.80 1.03
C PHE A 322 1.53 2.52 0.47
N ASN A 323 2.47 1.93 1.21
CA ASN A 323 2.90 0.57 0.95
C ASN A 323 1.83 -0.40 1.47
N LYS A 324 1.91 -1.67 1.05
CA LYS A 324 1.11 -2.74 1.65
C LYS A 324 1.34 -2.81 3.15
N ALA A 325 0.36 -3.29 3.89
CA ALA A 325 0.54 -3.51 5.32
C ALA A 325 1.55 -4.67 5.53
N PRO A 326 2.47 -4.60 6.52
CA PRO A 326 3.43 -5.67 6.78
C PRO A 326 2.78 -7.05 6.97
N GLU A 327 1.59 -7.10 7.59
CA GLU A 327 0.79 -8.31 7.78
C GLU A 327 0.31 -8.96 6.47
N GLU A 328 0.24 -8.23 5.35
CA GLU A 328 -0.08 -8.83 4.04
C GLU A 328 1.08 -9.65 3.46
N GLU A 329 2.33 -9.30 3.82
CA GLU A 329 3.54 -9.97 3.32
C GLU A 329 4.14 -10.91 4.36
N PHE A 330 3.98 -10.60 5.64
CA PHE A 330 4.60 -11.28 6.79
C PHE A 330 3.57 -11.72 7.83
N ALA A 331 2.43 -12.25 7.37
CA ALA A 331 1.37 -12.78 8.24
C ALA A 331 1.89 -13.80 9.27
N ASP A 332 2.97 -14.53 8.95
CA ASP A 332 3.58 -15.53 9.84
C ASP A 332 4.41 -14.93 10.99
N LEU A 333 4.71 -13.62 10.95
CA LEU A 333 5.52 -12.93 11.96
C LEU A 333 4.71 -12.17 13.00
N LEU A 334 3.42 -11.94 12.72
CA LEU A 334 2.52 -11.14 13.51
C LEU A 334 1.42 -12.05 14.07
N ASP A 335 0.92 -11.73 15.25
CA ASP A 335 -0.25 -12.43 15.79
C ASP A 335 -1.47 -12.15 14.91
N ASP A 336 -2.43 -13.08 14.80
CA ASP A 336 -3.63 -12.95 13.94
C ASP A 336 -4.47 -11.69 14.24
N ASP A 337 -4.34 -11.13 15.44
CA ASP A 337 -5.01 -9.92 15.91
C ASP A 337 -4.07 -8.69 15.99
N SER A 338 -2.83 -8.80 15.50
CA SER A 338 -1.85 -7.70 15.49
C SER A 338 -2.00 -6.87 14.22
N ASN A 339 -2.07 -5.54 14.42
CA ASN A 339 -2.07 -4.56 13.35
C ASN A 339 -0.78 -3.74 13.43
N SER A 340 -0.04 -3.65 12.32
CA SER A 340 1.24 -2.94 12.23
C SER A 340 1.16 -1.44 12.50
N TYR A 341 -0.04 -0.87 12.50
CA TYR A 341 -0.35 0.55 12.69
C TYR A 341 -1.08 0.85 14.00
N GLU A 342 -1.30 -0.15 14.85
CA GLU A 342 -1.92 0.01 16.16
C GLU A 342 -0.85 0.09 17.25
N ASN A 343 -0.96 1.03 18.19
CA ASN A 343 -0.14 1.09 19.40
C ASN A 343 1.39 1.01 19.11
N VAL A 344 1.82 1.74 18.09
CA VAL A 344 3.17 1.73 17.52
C VAL A 344 4.05 2.76 18.24
N PRO A 345 5.20 2.37 18.82
CA PRO A 345 6.13 3.32 19.42
C PRO A 345 6.61 4.38 18.42
N MET A 346 6.56 5.65 18.81
CA MET A 346 6.99 6.75 17.97
C MET A 346 8.17 7.50 18.56
N PHE A 347 9.15 7.76 17.69
CA PHE A 347 10.36 8.50 17.98
C PHE A 347 10.47 9.70 17.05
N VAL A 348 10.60 10.90 17.61
CA VAL A 348 10.69 12.15 16.84
C VAL A 348 12.07 12.77 17.04
N LEU A 349 12.68 13.23 15.95
CA LEU A 349 14.00 13.84 15.97
C LEU A 349 13.99 15.20 16.70
N VAL A 350 14.88 15.36 17.67
CA VAL A 350 15.15 16.58 18.42
C VAL A 350 16.65 16.87 18.36
N GLY A 351 17.05 17.85 17.55
CA GLY A 351 18.45 18.08 17.21
C GLY A 351 19.00 16.94 16.36
N LYS A 352 19.88 16.10 16.92
CA LYS A 352 20.46 14.92 16.24
C LYS A 352 20.06 13.60 16.89
N ARG A 353 19.14 13.65 17.85
CA ARG A 353 18.75 12.49 18.67
C ARG A 353 17.25 12.34 18.67
N TYR A 354 16.77 11.13 18.84
CA TYR A 354 15.35 10.82 18.84
C TYR A 354 14.78 10.83 20.25
N MET A 355 13.63 11.45 20.43
CA MET A 355 12.88 11.42 21.68
C MET A 355 11.66 10.52 21.52
N TYR A 356 11.35 9.70 22.53
CA TYR A 356 10.15 8.86 22.55
C TYR A 356 8.92 9.70 22.90
N TYR A 357 7.90 9.69 22.03
CA TYR A 357 6.69 10.51 22.18
C TYR A 357 5.50 9.73 22.74
N GLY A 358 5.60 8.40 22.82
CA GLY A 358 4.50 7.52 23.19
C GLY A 358 4.23 6.50 22.09
N ASN A 359 3.10 5.82 22.22
CA ASN A 359 2.60 4.88 21.24
C ASN A 359 1.39 5.46 20.52
N TYR A 360 1.39 5.28 19.21
CA TYR A 360 0.44 5.90 18.31
C TYR A 360 -0.32 4.85 17.50
N SER A 361 -1.60 5.11 17.28
CA SER A 361 -2.46 4.31 16.42
C SER A 361 -2.97 5.15 15.25
N GLN A 362 -3.12 4.49 14.10
CA GLN A 362 -3.91 5.02 13.00
C GLN A 362 -5.35 4.49 13.10
N THR A 363 -6.18 5.15 13.91
CA THR A 363 -7.57 4.74 14.20
C THR A 363 -8.55 5.06 13.07
N ARG A 364 -8.11 5.85 12.09
CA ARG A 364 -8.92 6.36 10.99
C ARG A 364 -8.18 6.24 9.65
N TRP A 365 -8.96 6.18 8.58
CA TRP A 365 -8.45 6.23 7.21
C TRP A 365 -7.75 7.54 6.88
N SER A 366 -6.68 7.41 6.10
CA SER A 366 -5.97 8.54 5.53
C SER A 366 -6.85 9.34 4.59
N ASP A 367 -6.82 10.67 4.72
CA ASP A 367 -7.52 11.58 3.82
C ASP A 367 -6.54 12.11 2.76
N LYS A 368 -6.92 12.04 1.48
CA LYS A 368 -6.13 12.64 0.40
C LYS A 368 -6.27 14.16 0.48
N LEU A 369 -5.17 14.89 0.35
CA LEU A 369 -5.22 16.34 0.31
C LEU A 369 -5.88 16.81 -0.98
N ASP A 370 -6.83 17.74 -0.85
CA ASP A 370 -7.34 18.50 -1.99
C ASP A 370 -6.31 19.54 -2.49
N TYR A 371 -6.59 20.13 -3.65
CA TYR A 371 -5.70 21.14 -4.26
C TYR A 371 -5.44 22.33 -3.33
N ASP A 372 -6.48 22.86 -2.67
CA ASP A 372 -6.38 24.04 -1.82
C ASP A 372 -5.53 23.77 -0.58
N THR A 373 -5.72 22.62 0.06
CA THR A 373 -4.94 22.16 1.22
C THR A 373 -3.50 21.88 0.82
N MET A 374 -3.29 21.21 -0.31
CA MET A 374 -1.95 20.95 -0.86
C MET A 374 -1.18 22.26 -1.14
N THR A 375 -1.88 23.30 -1.61
CA THR A 375 -1.28 24.59 -1.95
C THR A 375 -1.09 25.50 -0.74
N ALA A 376 -2.10 25.60 0.13
CA ALA A 376 -2.10 26.55 1.24
C ALA A 376 -1.43 26.01 2.52
N ARG A 377 -1.42 24.69 2.72
CA ARG A 377 -0.97 24.08 3.97
C ARG A 377 0.38 23.39 3.83
N VAL A 378 0.61 22.65 2.75
CA VAL A 378 1.89 21.93 2.59
C VAL A 378 3.02 22.91 2.28
N PRO A 379 4.05 23.01 3.15
CA PRO A 379 5.15 23.94 2.93
C PRO A 379 5.99 23.56 1.71
N GLN A 380 6.60 24.55 1.04
CA GLN A 380 7.41 24.30 -0.15
C GLN A 380 8.62 23.38 0.12
N HIS A 381 9.24 23.45 1.31
CA HIS A 381 10.35 22.56 1.66
C HIS A 381 9.91 21.10 1.76
N VAL A 382 8.69 20.83 2.25
CA VAL A 382 8.09 19.49 2.29
C VAL A 382 7.79 18.99 0.88
N LYS A 383 7.23 19.84 0.00
CA LYS A 383 7.05 19.51 -1.43
C LYS A 383 8.39 19.16 -2.09
N ASN A 384 9.44 19.94 -1.80
CA ASN A 384 10.79 19.69 -2.31
C ASN A 384 11.37 18.37 -1.80
N TYR A 385 11.20 18.06 -0.52
CA TYR A 385 11.61 16.79 0.09
C TYR A 385 10.93 15.61 -0.60
N TRP A 386 9.59 15.62 -0.72
CA TRP A 386 8.87 14.54 -1.40
C TRP A 386 9.24 14.43 -2.88
N ALA A 387 9.47 15.54 -3.57
CA ALA A 387 9.91 15.51 -4.95
C ALA A 387 11.31 14.90 -5.11
N GLU A 388 12.21 15.10 -4.14
CA GLU A 388 13.52 14.42 -4.07
C GLU A 388 13.36 12.94 -3.80
N GLU A 389 12.60 12.55 -2.77
CA GLU A 389 12.38 11.14 -2.40
C GLU A 389 11.74 10.34 -3.55
N LEU A 390 10.69 10.88 -4.18
CA LEU A 390 9.99 10.22 -5.28
C LEU A 390 10.84 10.10 -6.56
N THR A 391 11.85 10.95 -6.72
CA THR A 391 12.73 10.93 -7.90
C THR A 391 14.13 10.41 -7.59
N SER A 392 14.35 9.93 -6.37
CA SER A 392 15.60 9.32 -5.96
C SER A 392 15.89 8.07 -6.80
N THR A 393 17.15 7.92 -7.21
CA THR A 393 17.63 6.72 -7.91
C THR A 393 17.67 5.50 -7.00
N THR A 394 17.65 5.70 -5.68
CA THR A 394 17.62 4.63 -4.67
C THR A 394 16.24 4.45 -4.07
N ARG A 395 15.19 5.00 -4.68
CA ARG A 395 13.81 4.82 -4.22
C ARG A 395 13.42 3.33 -4.27
N GLU A 396 12.55 2.94 -3.35
CA GLU A 396 12.09 1.56 -3.24
C GLU A 396 11.23 1.17 -4.46
N GLU A 397 11.26 -0.11 -4.82
CA GLU A 397 10.57 -0.64 -6.01
C GLU A 397 9.05 -0.39 -5.95
N TRP A 398 8.45 -0.58 -4.77
CA TRP A 398 7.01 -0.34 -4.59
C TRP A 398 6.62 1.12 -4.83
N VAL A 399 7.49 2.09 -4.49
CA VAL A 399 7.26 3.52 -4.80
C VAL A 399 7.29 3.75 -6.30
N THR A 400 8.20 3.09 -7.01
CA THR A 400 8.27 3.14 -8.48
C THR A 400 7.00 2.60 -9.11
N GLU A 401 6.47 1.49 -8.60
CA GLU A 401 5.21 0.91 -9.05
C GLU A 401 4.01 1.82 -8.79
N GLU A 402 3.94 2.49 -7.65
CA GLU A 402 2.87 3.45 -7.35
C GLU A 402 2.98 4.72 -8.21
N LEU A 403 4.18 5.25 -8.44
CA LEU A 403 4.41 6.34 -9.40
C LEU A 403 3.96 5.96 -10.81
N LYS A 404 4.30 4.74 -11.25
CA LYS A 404 3.91 4.20 -12.55
C LYS A 404 2.39 4.17 -12.68
N LYS A 405 1.69 3.61 -11.69
CA LYS A 405 0.23 3.53 -11.66
C LYS A 405 -0.44 4.91 -11.64
N HIS A 406 0.17 5.87 -10.94
CA HIS A 406 -0.38 7.23 -10.79
C HIS A 406 -0.27 8.04 -12.08
N PHE A 407 0.92 8.09 -12.70
CA PHE A 407 1.15 8.95 -13.87
C PHE A 407 0.83 8.29 -15.21
N PHE A 408 0.85 6.96 -15.28
CA PHE A 408 0.67 6.23 -16.53
C PHE A 408 -0.45 5.21 -16.37
N ARG A 409 -1.70 5.67 -16.58
CA ARG A 409 -2.88 4.81 -16.47
C ARG A 409 -2.73 3.56 -17.33
N LYS A 410 -2.91 2.40 -16.72
CA LYS A 410 -2.93 1.12 -17.41
C LYS A 410 -4.09 1.10 -18.41
N PRO A 411 -3.88 0.68 -19.67
CA PRO A 411 -4.98 0.60 -20.63
C PRO A 411 -6.02 -0.39 -20.12
N GLU A 412 -7.29 -0.08 -20.37
CA GLU A 412 -8.42 -0.92 -19.99
C GLU A 412 -8.78 -1.85 -21.16
N TYR A 413 -9.32 -3.03 -20.84
CA TYR A 413 -9.75 -3.96 -21.88
C TYR A 413 -11.07 -3.50 -22.49
N GLU A 414 -11.02 -3.04 -23.74
CA GLU A 414 -12.20 -2.63 -24.51
C GLU A 414 -12.67 -3.71 -25.50
N GLY A 415 -12.04 -4.89 -25.48
CA GLY A 415 -12.36 -5.99 -26.39
C GLY A 415 -13.66 -6.70 -26.03
N ARG A 416 -14.14 -7.58 -26.92
CA ARG A 416 -15.37 -8.32 -26.68
C ARG A 416 -15.18 -9.32 -25.53
N LEU A 417 -16.15 -9.33 -24.62
CA LEU A 417 -16.33 -10.41 -23.63
C LEU A 417 -17.59 -11.17 -24.05
N SER A 418 -17.43 -12.43 -24.42
CA SER A 418 -18.58 -13.29 -24.69
C SER A 418 -19.17 -13.72 -23.35
N ALA A 419 -20.42 -13.36 -23.08
CA ALA A 419 -21.17 -13.98 -21.99
C ALA A 419 -21.31 -15.48 -22.32
N GLY A 420 -21.13 -16.34 -21.32
CA GLY A 420 -21.40 -17.78 -21.49
C GLY A 420 -22.84 -17.97 -22.00
N PRO A 421 -23.10 -18.95 -22.87
CA PRO A 421 -24.45 -19.16 -23.39
C PRO A 421 -25.40 -19.52 -22.24
N ASP A 422 -26.33 -18.62 -21.91
CA ASP A 422 -27.29 -18.81 -20.81
C ASP A 422 -28.41 -19.82 -21.14
N HIS A 423 -28.50 -20.31 -22.38
CA HIS A 423 -29.52 -21.27 -22.79
C HIS A 423 -28.98 -22.36 -23.72
N GLU A 424 -29.42 -23.60 -23.44
CA GLU A 424 -29.29 -24.84 -24.24
C GLU A 424 -29.98 -24.74 -25.63
N THR A 425 -29.90 -23.60 -26.29
CA THR A 425 -30.23 -23.51 -27.72
C THR A 425 -28.98 -23.85 -28.49
N THR A 426 -29.04 -24.92 -29.28
CA THR A 426 -28.03 -25.42 -30.22
C THR A 426 -27.50 -24.27 -31.09
N ILE A 427 -26.49 -23.54 -30.60
CA ILE A 427 -25.78 -22.55 -31.41
C ILE A 427 -24.92 -23.36 -32.38
N ASP A 428 -25.01 -22.98 -33.65
CA ASP A 428 -24.24 -23.58 -34.72
C ASP A 428 -22.74 -23.46 -34.40
N SER A 429 -22.02 -24.59 -34.35
CA SER A 429 -20.63 -24.70 -33.89
C SER A 429 -19.69 -23.70 -34.60
N HIS A 430 -20.02 -23.34 -35.84
CA HIS A 430 -19.27 -22.35 -36.62
C HIS A 430 -19.36 -20.92 -36.06
N ALA A 431 -20.53 -20.49 -35.57
CA ALA A 431 -20.73 -19.15 -35.01
C ALA A 431 -19.99 -18.98 -33.67
N GLU A 432 -19.98 -20.04 -32.85
CA GLU A 432 -19.19 -20.06 -31.60
C GLU A 432 -17.70 -20.03 -31.88
N MET A 433 -17.23 -20.75 -32.91
CA MET A 433 -15.83 -20.75 -33.33
C MET A 433 -15.39 -19.36 -33.81
N GLU A 434 -16.20 -18.67 -34.63
CA GLU A 434 -15.91 -17.30 -35.05
C GLU A 434 -15.90 -16.29 -33.89
N LEU A 435 -16.83 -16.43 -32.95
CA LEU A 435 -16.90 -15.55 -31.78
C LEU A 435 -15.66 -15.74 -30.90
N THR A 436 -15.25 -16.99 -30.70
CA THR A 436 -14.05 -17.36 -29.94
C THR A 436 -12.78 -16.86 -30.61
N GLU A 437 -12.69 -16.96 -31.95
CA GLU A 437 -11.56 -16.41 -32.71
C GLU A 437 -11.47 -14.88 -32.58
N LYS A 438 -12.60 -14.17 -32.66
CA LYS A 438 -12.66 -12.71 -32.47
C LYS A 438 -12.24 -12.31 -31.07
N MET A 439 -12.73 -12.99 -30.04
CA MET A 439 -12.32 -12.78 -28.64
C MET A 439 -10.82 -13.03 -28.45
N THR A 440 -10.29 -14.10 -29.04
CA THR A 440 -8.86 -14.44 -28.96
C THR A 440 -7.98 -13.37 -29.60
N LYS A 441 -8.41 -12.80 -30.73
CA LYS A 441 -7.75 -11.68 -31.38
C LYS A 441 -7.77 -10.41 -30.52
N ASP A 442 -8.91 -10.07 -29.93
CA ASP A 442 -9.06 -8.91 -29.05
C ASP A 442 -8.18 -9.04 -27.79
N VAL A 443 -8.19 -10.22 -27.15
CA VAL A 443 -7.33 -10.51 -25.99
C VAL A 443 -5.86 -10.43 -26.38
N ARG A 444 -5.45 -11.00 -27.52
CA ARG A 444 -4.06 -10.92 -27.99
C ARG A 444 -3.62 -9.47 -28.20
N LYS A 445 -4.46 -8.66 -28.86
CA LYS A 445 -4.20 -7.24 -29.08
C LYS A 445 -4.05 -6.49 -27.76
N TYR A 446 -4.91 -6.75 -26.78
CA TYR A 446 -4.80 -6.13 -25.46
C TYR A 446 -3.54 -6.55 -24.71
N VAL A 447 -3.14 -7.83 -24.79
CA VAL A 447 -1.87 -8.29 -24.21
C VAL A 447 -0.66 -7.59 -24.85
N GLU A 448 -0.69 -7.34 -26.16
CA GLU A 448 0.34 -6.56 -26.84
C GLU A 448 0.36 -5.10 -26.37
N GLN A 449 -0.81 -4.46 -26.24
CA GLN A 449 -0.94 -3.11 -25.67
C GLN A 449 -0.41 -3.04 -24.24
N LEU A 450 -0.69 -4.05 -23.40
CA LEU A 450 -0.17 -4.12 -22.04
C LEU A 450 1.35 -4.24 -22.01
N ARG A 451 1.95 -5.03 -22.90
CA ARG A 451 3.41 -5.16 -23.00
C ARG A 451 4.08 -3.86 -23.45
N GLU A 452 3.45 -3.15 -24.38
CA GLU A 452 3.93 -1.85 -24.84
C GLU A 452 3.82 -0.80 -23.74
N TRP A 453 2.65 -0.72 -23.09
CA TRP A 453 2.41 0.16 -21.95
C TRP A 453 3.41 -0.10 -20.82
N GLU A 454 3.64 -1.36 -20.42
CA GLU A 454 4.57 -1.69 -19.34
C GLU A 454 5.99 -1.19 -19.66
N ARG A 455 6.46 -1.39 -20.90
CA ARG A 455 7.79 -0.92 -21.33
C ARG A 455 7.87 0.61 -21.31
N GLU A 456 6.88 1.27 -21.88
CA GLU A 456 6.86 2.73 -21.97
C GLU A 456 6.68 3.39 -20.60
N ALA A 457 5.77 2.87 -19.77
CA ALA A 457 5.51 3.35 -18.42
C ALA A 457 6.75 3.16 -17.53
N ASN A 458 7.44 2.01 -17.60
CA ASN A 458 8.70 1.80 -16.87
C ASN A 458 9.78 2.81 -17.31
N MET A 459 9.97 2.99 -18.62
CA MET A 459 10.93 3.97 -19.15
C MET A 459 10.59 5.40 -18.70
N LYS A 460 9.33 5.81 -18.83
CA LYS A 460 8.88 7.16 -18.43
C LYS A 460 8.99 7.37 -16.93
N THR A 461 8.61 6.38 -16.12
CA THR A 461 8.71 6.43 -14.65
C THR A 461 10.17 6.56 -14.19
N ALA A 462 11.10 5.86 -14.85
CA ALA A 462 12.53 6.00 -14.58
C ALA A 462 13.09 7.40 -14.96
N MET A 463 12.45 8.09 -15.90
CA MET A 463 12.84 9.43 -16.36
C MET A 463 12.10 10.59 -15.67
N ILE A 464 11.21 10.32 -14.71
CA ILE A 464 10.52 11.37 -13.95
C ILE A 464 11.57 12.21 -13.21
N LYS A 465 11.52 13.53 -13.43
CA LYS A 465 12.41 14.50 -12.79
C LYS A 465 11.72 15.16 -11.61
N LYS A 466 12.51 15.62 -10.64
CA LYS A 466 12.02 16.39 -9.48
C LYS A 466 11.06 17.52 -9.88
N GLN A 467 11.38 18.24 -10.95
CA GLN A 467 10.55 19.34 -11.46
C GLN A 467 9.18 18.89 -11.97
N SER A 468 9.07 17.68 -12.52
CA SER A 468 7.79 17.10 -12.93
C SER A 468 6.91 16.80 -11.72
N ILE A 469 7.50 16.29 -10.63
CA ILE A 469 6.77 16.05 -9.37
C ILE A 469 6.33 17.36 -8.72
N LEU A 470 7.20 18.38 -8.69
CA LEU A 470 6.83 19.71 -8.15
C LEU A 470 5.67 20.32 -8.94
N LYS A 471 5.70 20.24 -10.27
CA LYS A 471 4.57 20.67 -11.10
C LYS A 471 3.31 19.88 -10.82
N ALA A 472 3.41 18.55 -10.66
CA ALA A 472 2.26 17.72 -10.34
C ALA A 472 1.61 18.07 -8.98
N PHE A 473 2.41 18.52 -7.99
CA PHE A 473 1.88 19.02 -6.73
C PHE A 473 1.07 20.31 -6.88
N ASP A 474 1.42 21.15 -7.85
CA ASP A 474 0.78 22.44 -8.13
C ASP A 474 -0.24 22.38 -9.28
N ALA A 475 -0.38 21.24 -9.95
CA ALA A 475 -1.34 21.02 -11.02
C ALA A 475 -2.77 20.92 -10.47
N SER A 476 -3.76 21.41 -11.22
CA SER A 476 -5.18 21.25 -10.93
C SER A 476 -5.61 19.81 -11.16
N ASP A 477 -6.64 19.35 -10.44
CA ASP A 477 -7.21 18.00 -10.65
C ASP A 477 -7.85 17.82 -12.04
N MET A 478 -8.14 18.93 -12.74
CA MET A 478 -8.72 18.95 -14.09
C MET A 478 -7.67 19.15 -15.19
N ASP A 479 -6.39 19.31 -14.85
CA ASP A 479 -5.34 19.48 -15.84
C ASP A 479 -5.07 18.16 -16.59
N GLU A 480 -4.53 18.27 -17.80
CA GLU A 480 -4.17 17.12 -18.63
C GLU A 480 -3.05 16.29 -17.99
N GLU A 481 -2.10 16.94 -17.30
CA GLU A 481 -1.06 16.27 -16.53
C GLU A 481 -1.61 15.80 -15.18
N PRO A 482 -1.46 14.52 -14.79
CA PRO A 482 -2.00 14.01 -13.54
C PRO A 482 -1.45 14.76 -12.32
N ALA A 483 -2.35 15.38 -11.57
CA ALA A 483 -2.01 16.00 -10.29
C ALA A 483 -1.57 14.94 -9.26
N LEU A 484 -0.55 15.25 -8.47
CA LEU A 484 -0.10 14.45 -7.35
C LEU A 484 -0.54 15.13 -6.05
N ARG A 485 -1.15 14.38 -5.14
CA ARG A 485 -1.54 14.88 -3.82
C ARG A 485 -0.96 13.96 -2.76
N LEU A 486 -0.53 14.55 -1.66
CA LEU A 486 -0.16 13.81 -0.47
C LEU A 486 -1.42 13.34 0.26
N TRP A 487 -1.22 12.49 1.25
CA TRP A 487 -2.25 11.95 2.13
C TRP A 487 -1.89 12.28 3.58
N TRP A 488 -2.92 12.53 4.39
CA TRP A 488 -2.80 12.59 5.84
C TRP A 488 -2.74 11.18 6.40
N GLU A 489 -1.66 10.84 7.11
CA GLU A 489 -1.61 9.67 7.98
C GLU A 489 -1.75 10.15 9.42
N TYR A 490 -2.91 9.87 10.01
CA TYR A 490 -3.27 10.35 11.34
C TYR A 490 -2.54 9.56 12.43
N LEU A 491 -1.96 10.30 13.37
CA LEU A 491 -1.21 9.78 14.50
C LEU A 491 -1.96 10.16 15.80
N GLU A 492 -2.81 9.25 16.26
CA GLU A 492 -3.49 9.37 17.55
C GLU A 492 -2.62 8.76 18.65
N CYS A 493 -2.37 9.50 19.73
CA CYS A 493 -1.61 9.01 20.88
C CYS A 493 -2.55 8.17 21.74
N VAL A 494 -2.27 6.87 21.85
CA VAL A 494 -3.14 5.93 22.57
C VAL A 494 -2.55 5.50 23.91
N ASP A 495 -1.23 5.59 24.07
CA ASP A 495 -0.54 5.12 25.26
C ASP A 495 0.83 5.81 25.40
N TRP A 496 1.33 5.91 26.63
CA TRP A 496 2.71 6.31 26.91
C TRP A 496 3.33 5.27 27.84
N ARG A 497 4.14 4.37 27.27
CA ARG A 497 4.61 3.17 27.98
C ARG A 497 5.87 3.43 28.76
N LYS A 498 5.71 3.69 30.06
CA LYS A 498 6.83 3.94 30.98
C LYS A 498 7.80 2.76 31.06
N ASP A 499 7.29 1.54 31.11
CA ASP A 499 8.09 0.31 31.17
C ASP A 499 8.96 0.11 29.93
N PHE A 500 8.39 0.32 28.73
CA PHE A 500 9.13 0.29 27.47
C PHE A 500 10.19 1.40 27.42
N TYR A 501 9.84 2.62 27.84
CA TYR A 501 10.78 3.73 27.91
C TYR A 501 11.94 3.44 28.90
N ASP A 502 11.64 2.98 30.12
CA ASP A 502 12.63 2.66 31.15
C ASP A 502 13.57 1.54 30.68
N LEU A 503 13.05 0.55 29.94
CA LEU A 503 13.84 -0.49 29.30
C LEU A 503 14.86 0.12 28.32
N LEU A 504 14.42 1.02 27.43
CA LEU A 504 15.33 1.68 26.48
C LEU A 504 16.37 2.54 27.18
N VAL A 505 15.98 3.31 28.20
CA VAL A 505 16.92 4.10 29.01
C VAL A 505 17.97 3.20 29.68
N THR A 506 17.54 2.08 30.25
CA THR A 506 18.43 1.09 30.87
C THR A 506 19.39 0.48 29.86
N LEU A 507 18.90 0.10 28.67
CA LEU A 507 19.72 -0.45 27.61
C LEU A 507 20.76 0.56 27.09
N GLN A 508 20.38 1.83 26.92
CA GLN A 508 21.31 2.88 26.53
C GLN A 508 22.37 3.11 27.62
N GLY A 509 21.96 3.12 28.89
CA GLY A 509 22.84 3.30 30.04
C GLY A 509 23.88 2.18 30.24
N ARG A 510 23.65 0.98 29.69
CA ARG A 510 24.62 -0.12 29.72
C ARG A 510 25.81 0.09 28.79
N ASN A 511 25.63 0.85 27.70
CA ASN A 511 26.66 1.11 26.69
C ASN A 511 26.81 2.62 26.42
N PRO A 512 27.14 3.45 27.43
CA PRO A 512 27.14 4.90 27.27
C PRO A 512 28.20 5.35 26.25
N GLY A 513 29.37 4.71 26.22
CA GLY A 513 30.46 5.06 25.31
C GLY A 513 30.18 4.86 23.82
N SER A 514 29.21 4.01 23.47
CA SER A 514 28.91 3.67 22.07
C SER A 514 28.06 4.72 21.34
N TYR A 515 27.41 5.63 22.07
CA TYR A 515 26.34 6.49 21.53
C TYR A 515 26.40 7.96 22.01
N LEU A 516 27.55 8.37 22.54
CA LEU A 516 27.82 9.71 23.10
C LEU A 516 28.38 10.73 22.10
N GLN A 517 28.62 10.34 20.84
CA GLN A 517 29.12 11.24 19.80
C GLN A 517 28.01 11.98 19.04
#